data_AF-A0A497FSP5-F1
#
_entry.id   AF-A0A497FSP5-F1
#
_cell.length_a   1.000
_cell.length_b   1.000
_cell.length_c   1.000
_cell.angle_alpha   90.00
_cell.angle_beta   90.00
_cell.angle_gamma   90.00
#
_symmetry.space_group_name_H-M   'P 1'
#
loop_
_entity.id
_entity.type
_entity.pdbx_description
1 polymer ?
#
loop_
_entity_poly.entity_id
_entity_poly.type
_entity_poly.pdbx_seq_one_letter_code
_entity_poly.pdbx_strand_id
1 'polypeptide(L)'
;MFFKKDRLLSVSTLELGKLVEEVRSQGIDPTPLINFIGTLYMAQDLPYERELKPAQPIAPIYRLKQEVIFQVEKRVLRVLKHYGLISETTRYGKVANVRYYRLKGAGLKLGSQTVQQRILQVKDELLAVLKSVPRKLVRIIAVSSISPRDGSISWIRIPVNGSSLGDSFLRTVLDFKLLLVKPEDLRRIYESSKRLYGNLSLVFDKLREVEVEIYTPHIYEIFASRILLSYEGKMHREALNLMEKLCSLGLALKIPVYSSSGEYLGDEYKASPEVAHVLLQYSSPTSLEDFLKAFLAADLLLKALQRKLAKGELLRALGRMGVSETEVKIAVNILHAKGITSKYNERGGPESPPFIILNEDEALREALKLVSAAEEAIIGED
;
A
#
# COMPACT_ATOMS: atom_id res chain seq x y z
N MET A 1 -20.02 20.96 -35.12
CA MET A 1 -21.34 20.75 -34.47
C MET A 1 -21.30 21.48 -33.14
N PHE A 2 -22.02 22.60 -33.07
CA PHE A 2 -21.94 23.56 -31.96
C PHE A 2 -22.63 23.00 -30.72
N PHE A 3 -21.92 23.00 -29.59
CA PHE A 3 -22.44 22.61 -28.29
C PHE A 3 -23.47 23.66 -27.84
N LYS A 4 -24.74 23.27 -27.77
CA LYS A 4 -25.76 24.06 -27.05
C LYS A 4 -25.41 24.01 -25.56
N LYS A 5 -24.96 25.16 -25.05
CA LYS A 5 -25.19 25.56 -23.65
C LYS A 5 -26.70 25.48 -23.43
N ASP A 6 -27.16 24.53 -22.61
CA ASP A 6 -28.34 24.68 -21.74
C ASP A 6 -28.70 23.32 -21.13
N ARG A 7 -28.06 23.03 -19.99
CA ARG A 7 -28.54 22.29 -18.82
C ARG A 7 -27.34 22.01 -17.92
N LEU A 8 -26.90 23.05 -17.21
CA LEU A 8 -26.02 22.89 -16.07
C LEU A 8 -26.83 22.20 -14.96
N LEU A 9 -26.84 20.86 -14.97
CA LEU A 9 -27.10 20.11 -13.75
C LEU A 9 -26.03 20.53 -12.75
N SER A 10 -26.47 20.93 -11.55
CA SER A 10 -25.55 21.24 -10.45
C SER A 10 -24.65 20.03 -10.22
N VAL A 11 -23.35 20.24 -10.38
CA VAL A 11 -22.29 19.21 -10.29
C VAL A 11 -22.34 18.44 -8.95
N SER A 12 -23.04 18.95 -7.94
CA SER A 12 -23.26 18.32 -6.64
C SER A 12 -24.22 17.12 -6.63
N THR A 13 -24.96 16.83 -7.70
CA THR A 13 -26.00 15.76 -7.72
C THR A 13 -25.88 14.72 -8.85
N LEU A 14 -24.77 14.69 -9.59
CA LEU A 14 -24.62 13.77 -10.72
C LEU A 14 -24.56 12.31 -10.24
N GLU A 15 -25.52 11.50 -10.69
CA GLU A 15 -25.62 10.06 -10.45
C GLU A 15 -25.26 9.31 -11.72
N LEU A 16 -24.66 8.13 -11.59
CA LEU A 16 -24.23 7.31 -12.71
C LEU A 16 -25.37 7.06 -13.71
N GLY A 17 -26.57 6.71 -13.23
CA GLY A 17 -27.74 6.50 -14.08
C GLY A 17 -28.09 7.71 -14.96
N LYS A 18 -28.08 8.92 -14.38
CA LYS A 18 -28.35 10.17 -15.12
C LYS A 18 -27.30 10.45 -16.18
N LEU A 19 -26.01 10.22 -15.86
CA LEU A 19 -24.93 10.36 -16.83
C LEU A 19 -25.10 9.36 -17.99
N VAL A 20 -25.47 8.11 -17.69
CA VAL A 20 -25.73 7.08 -18.71
C VAL A 20 -26.86 7.49 -19.64
N GLU A 21 -27.99 7.95 -19.10
CA GLU A 21 -29.13 8.42 -19.88
C GLU A 21 -28.77 9.63 -20.76
N GLU A 22 -28.05 10.59 -20.21
CA GLU A 22 -27.64 11.80 -20.92
C GLU A 22 -26.69 11.47 -22.08
N VAL A 23 -25.68 10.64 -21.84
CA VAL A 23 -24.74 10.20 -22.88
C VAL A 23 -25.46 9.40 -23.97
N ARG A 24 -26.39 8.53 -23.58
CA ARG A 24 -27.22 7.76 -24.53
C ARG A 24 -28.14 8.66 -25.35
N SER A 25 -28.72 9.70 -24.75
CA SER A 25 -29.58 10.68 -25.45
C SER A 25 -28.83 11.44 -26.54
N GLN A 26 -27.50 11.50 -26.46
CA GLN A 26 -26.62 12.09 -27.48
C GLN A 26 -26.21 11.08 -28.56
N GLY A 27 -26.77 9.86 -28.55
CA GLY A 27 -26.43 8.79 -29.48
C GLY A 27 -25.06 8.15 -29.23
N ILE A 28 -24.50 8.30 -28.02
CA ILE A 28 -23.19 7.76 -27.65
C ILE A 28 -23.39 6.52 -26.79
N ASP A 29 -22.69 5.43 -27.11
CA ASP A 29 -22.60 4.27 -26.21
C ASP A 29 -21.85 4.66 -24.93
N PRO A 30 -22.49 4.58 -23.75
CA PRO A 30 -21.88 4.97 -22.48
C PRO A 30 -20.85 3.96 -21.97
N THR A 31 -20.78 2.75 -22.52
CA THR A 31 -19.95 1.66 -22.00
C THR A 31 -18.46 2.01 -21.91
N PRO A 32 -17.81 2.56 -22.96
CA PRO A 32 -16.39 2.95 -22.87
C PRO A 32 -16.14 4.07 -21.85
N LEU A 33 -17.11 4.97 -21.66
CA LEU A 33 -17.05 6.05 -20.68
C LEU A 33 -17.09 5.51 -19.25
N ILE A 34 -18.06 4.63 -18.95
CA ILE A 34 -18.22 4.01 -17.63
C ILE A 34 -16.98 3.17 -17.30
N ASN A 35 -16.53 2.33 -18.23
CA ASN A 35 -15.34 1.51 -18.03
C ASN A 35 -14.12 2.37 -17.71
N PHE A 36 -13.91 3.48 -18.44
CA PHE A 36 -12.78 4.37 -18.19
C PHE A 36 -12.91 5.14 -16.86
N ILE A 37 -14.12 5.55 -16.45
CA ILE A 37 -14.36 6.12 -15.11
C ILE A 37 -13.94 5.10 -14.02
N GLY A 38 -14.35 3.83 -14.17
CA GLY A 38 -13.94 2.75 -13.27
C GLY A 38 -12.42 2.58 -13.22
N THR A 39 -11.75 2.53 -14.38
CA THR A 39 -10.29 2.43 -14.48
C THR A 39 -9.60 3.59 -13.77
N LEU A 40 -10.02 4.84 -14.00
CA LEU A 40 -9.43 6.00 -13.34
C LEU A 40 -9.64 5.97 -11.82
N TYR A 41 -10.80 5.52 -11.37
CA TYR A 41 -11.12 5.44 -9.95
C TYR A 41 -10.24 4.41 -9.22
N MET A 42 -10.09 3.23 -9.80
CA MET A 42 -9.20 2.20 -9.25
C MET A 42 -7.72 2.61 -9.32
N ALA A 43 -7.29 3.28 -10.41
CA ALA A 43 -5.91 3.74 -10.58
C ALA A 43 -5.50 4.84 -9.58
N GLN A 44 -6.45 5.71 -9.20
CA GLN A 44 -6.29 7.02 -8.56
C GLN A 44 -5.51 8.03 -9.42
N ASP A 45 -4.35 7.61 -9.90
CA ASP A 45 -3.47 8.31 -10.84
C ASP A 45 -3.14 7.34 -11.97
N LEU A 46 -3.79 7.52 -13.13
CA LEU A 46 -3.52 6.68 -14.29
C LEU A 46 -2.45 7.33 -15.18
N PRO A 47 -1.21 6.80 -15.21
CA PRO A 47 -0.20 7.31 -16.14
C PRO A 47 -0.63 7.00 -17.57
N TYR A 48 -0.62 8.01 -18.44
CA TYR A 48 -1.02 7.85 -19.84
C TYR A 48 0.07 8.19 -20.84
N GLU A 49 1.03 9.03 -20.44
CA GLU A 49 2.15 9.45 -21.31
C GLU A 49 3.40 9.68 -20.46
N ARG A 50 4.56 9.32 -21.01
CA ARG A 50 5.89 9.60 -20.46
C ARG A 50 6.76 10.25 -21.51
N GLU A 51 7.39 11.34 -21.13
CA GLU A 51 8.26 12.14 -21.98
C GLU A 51 9.69 12.07 -21.45
N LEU A 52 10.56 11.34 -22.16
CA LEU A 52 11.93 11.10 -21.74
C LEU A 52 12.83 12.31 -22.02
N LYS A 53 13.61 12.70 -21.01
CA LYS A 53 14.59 13.78 -21.13
C LYS A 53 15.92 13.22 -21.66
N PRO A 54 16.62 13.95 -22.55
CA PRO A 54 17.91 13.51 -23.08
C PRO A 54 18.96 13.44 -21.96
N ALA A 55 19.84 12.43 -22.03
CA ALA A 55 20.88 12.20 -21.02
C ALA A 55 21.97 13.30 -21.01
N GLN A 56 22.14 14.03 -22.11
CA GLN A 56 23.03 15.20 -22.20
C GLN A 56 22.33 16.33 -23.00
N PRO A 57 22.47 17.60 -22.58
CA PRO A 57 21.95 18.74 -23.32
C PRO A 57 22.89 19.08 -24.49
N ILE A 58 22.93 18.22 -25.51
CA ILE A 58 23.71 18.49 -26.72
C ILE A 58 22.73 18.85 -27.84
N ALA A 59 22.77 20.12 -28.26
CA ALA A 59 22.08 20.74 -29.39
C ALA A 59 20.53 20.99 -29.26
N PRO A 60 20.04 22.12 -29.80
CA PRO A 60 18.67 22.63 -29.58
C PRO A 60 17.55 21.92 -30.38
N ILE A 61 17.79 20.72 -30.94
CA ILE A 61 16.88 20.12 -31.96
C ILE A 61 16.34 18.73 -31.55
N TYR A 62 16.70 18.18 -30.39
CA TYR A 62 16.21 16.86 -30.02
C TYR A 62 14.74 16.88 -29.57
N ARG A 63 13.87 16.23 -30.35
CA ARG A 63 12.49 15.91 -29.96
C ARG A 63 12.54 14.96 -28.76
N LEU A 64 11.86 15.35 -27.69
CA LEU A 64 11.65 14.49 -26.52
C LEU A 64 10.95 13.20 -26.99
N LYS A 65 11.48 12.03 -26.60
CA LYS A 65 10.85 10.75 -26.92
C LYS A 65 9.59 10.61 -26.06
N GLN A 66 8.43 10.59 -26.71
CA GLN A 66 7.14 10.39 -26.06
C GLN A 66 6.76 8.91 -26.12
N GLU A 67 6.44 8.34 -24.96
CA GLU A 67 5.97 6.97 -24.78
C GLU A 67 4.50 7.04 -24.35
N VAL A 68 3.61 6.49 -25.18
CA VAL A 68 2.18 6.36 -24.84
C VAL A 68 2.02 5.14 -23.95
N ILE A 69 1.59 5.36 -22.70
CA ILE A 69 1.41 4.31 -21.70
C ILE A 69 -0.01 3.77 -21.74
N PHE A 70 -1.00 4.67 -21.84
CA PHE A 70 -2.41 4.31 -21.82
C PHE A 70 -3.16 5.10 -22.89
N GLN A 71 -3.84 4.39 -23.78
CA GLN A 71 -4.62 4.99 -24.84
C GLN A 71 -6.11 5.01 -24.48
N VAL A 72 -6.74 6.17 -24.65
CA VAL A 72 -8.18 6.35 -24.46
C VAL A 72 -8.76 7.11 -25.64
N GLU A 73 -9.99 6.78 -26.01
CA GLU A 73 -10.68 7.42 -27.10
C GLU A 73 -10.90 8.92 -26.83
N LYS A 74 -10.55 9.76 -27.81
CA LYS A 74 -10.70 11.23 -27.71
C LYS A 74 -12.13 11.67 -27.40
N ARG A 75 -13.16 10.90 -27.77
CA ARG A 75 -14.56 11.20 -27.43
C ARG A 75 -14.84 11.04 -25.93
N VAL A 76 -14.32 9.98 -25.30
CA VAL A 76 -14.45 9.72 -23.86
C VAL A 76 -13.81 10.85 -23.06
N LEU A 77 -12.59 11.23 -23.42
CA LEU A 77 -11.90 12.37 -22.79
C LEU A 77 -12.66 13.69 -22.94
N ARG A 78 -13.23 13.96 -24.13
CA ARG A 78 -14.02 15.18 -24.35
C ARG A 78 -15.23 15.25 -23.42
N VAL A 79 -15.95 14.14 -23.27
CA VAL A 79 -17.10 14.05 -22.34
C VAL A 79 -16.63 14.30 -20.91
N LEU A 80 -15.62 13.56 -20.43
CA LEU A 80 -15.13 13.72 -19.06
C LEU A 80 -14.61 15.13 -18.75
N LYS A 81 -13.93 15.77 -19.71
CA LYS A 81 -13.47 17.16 -19.58
C LYS A 81 -14.64 18.15 -19.58
N HIS A 82 -15.64 17.93 -20.44
CA HIS A 82 -16.83 18.79 -20.52
C HIS A 82 -17.58 18.87 -19.18
N TYR A 83 -17.78 17.71 -18.52
CA TYR A 83 -18.39 17.64 -17.19
C TYR A 83 -17.40 17.93 -16.03
N GLY A 84 -16.14 18.28 -16.33
CA GLY A 84 -15.13 18.58 -15.32
C GLY A 84 -14.78 17.40 -14.39
N LEU A 85 -15.00 16.16 -14.83
CA LEU A 85 -14.85 14.95 -14.01
C LEU A 85 -13.39 14.50 -13.87
N ILE A 86 -12.53 14.94 -14.78
CA ILE A 86 -11.10 14.61 -14.78
C ILE A 86 -10.20 15.84 -14.71
N SER A 87 -8.99 15.64 -14.21
CA SER A 87 -7.85 16.54 -14.34
C SER A 87 -6.66 15.81 -14.94
N GLU A 88 -5.82 16.56 -15.64
CA GLU A 88 -4.51 16.11 -16.07
C GLU A 88 -3.45 16.74 -15.18
N THR A 89 -2.48 15.94 -14.76
CA THR A 89 -1.35 16.41 -13.96
C THR A 89 -0.05 15.89 -14.54
N THR A 90 1.00 16.69 -14.45
CA THR A 90 2.35 16.31 -14.91
C THR A 90 3.29 16.30 -13.71
N ARG A 91 3.98 15.18 -13.52
CA ARG A 91 5.11 15.08 -12.60
C ARG A 91 6.39 15.32 -13.37
N TYR A 92 7.05 16.45 -13.08
CA TYR A 92 8.31 16.84 -13.73
C TYR A 92 9.49 16.17 -13.03
N GLY A 93 10.04 15.13 -13.65
CA GLY A 93 11.19 14.40 -13.13
C GLY A 93 12.51 14.77 -13.81
N LYS A 94 13.63 14.37 -13.22
CA LYS A 94 14.97 14.53 -13.81
C LYS A 94 15.14 13.69 -15.08
N VAL A 95 14.62 12.46 -15.09
CA VAL A 95 14.73 11.47 -16.16
C VAL A 95 13.58 11.59 -17.15
N ALA A 96 12.35 11.79 -16.65
CA ALA A 96 11.18 11.92 -17.51
C ALA A 96 10.10 12.80 -16.88
N ASN A 97 9.27 13.43 -17.71
CA ASN A 97 7.99 13.94 -17.26
C ASN A 97 6.95 12.83 -17.43
N VAL A 98 6.10 12.60 -16.42
CA VAL A 98 5.02 11.60 -16.51
C VAL A 98 3.69 12.32 -16.35
N ARG A 99 2.74 12.06 -17.26
CA ARG A 99 1.41 12.66 -17.27
C ARG A 99 0.37 11.66 -16.81
N TYR A 100 -0.55 12.15 -15.97
CA TYR A 100 -1.56 11.34 -15.31
C TYR A 100 -2.96 11.90 -15.54
N TYR A 101 -3.93 11.00 -15.74
CA TYR A 101 -5.35 11.30 -15.57
C TYR A 101 -5.77 11.00 -14.12
N ARG A 102 -6.57 11.89 -13.54
CA ARG A 102 -7.13 11.74 -12.19
C ARG A 102 -8.60 12.19 -12.18
N LEU A 103 -9.46 11.44 -11.48
CA LEU A 103 -10.83 11.87 -11.20
C LEU A 103 -10.85 12.97 -10.12
N LYS A 104 -11.76 13.93 -10.26
CA LYS A 104 -11.97 14.99 -9.26
C LYS A 104 -13.46 15.25 -9.02
N GLY A 105 -13.79 15.77 -7.84
CA GLY A 105 -15.16 16.16 -7.49
C GLY A 105 -16.17 15.03 -7.72
N ALA A 106 -17.22 15.29 -8.50
CA ALA A 106 -18.25 14.33 -8.85
C ALA A 106 -17.71 13.06 -9.56
N GLY A 107 -16.55 13.15 -10.22
CA GLY A 107 -15.93 11.99 -10.87
C GLY A 107 -15.59 10.87 -9.90
N LEU A 108 -15.18 11.18 -8.67
CA LEU A 108 -14.88 10.18 -7.64
C LEU A 108 -16.15 9.42 -7.21
N LYS A 109 -17.27 10.14 -7.05
CA LYS A 109 -18.57 9.52 -6.72
C LYS A 109 -19.04 8.57 -7.82
N LEU A 110 -18.92 8.99 -9.08
CA LEU A 110 -19.25 8.15 -10.24
C LEU A 110 -18.33 6.93 -10.34
N GLY A 111 -17.04 7.10 -10.04
CA GLY A 111 -16.06 6.02 -9.94
C GLY A 111 -16.48 4.95 -8.93
N SER A 112 -16.80 5.39 -7.71
CA SER A 112 -17.31 4.51 -6.65
C SER A 112 -18.57 3.76 -7.08
N GLN A 113 -19.57 4.45 -7.62
CA GLN A 113 -20.80 3.82 -8.12
C GLN A 113 -20.53 2.81 -9.24
N THR A 114 -19.58 3.10 -10.13
CA THR A 114 -19.19 2.21 -11.23
C THR A 114 -18.60 0.90 -10.69
N VAL A 115 -17.69 0.98 -9.71
CA VAL A 115 -17.09 -0.22 -9.13
C VAL A 115 -18.11 -1.02 -8.31
N GLN A 116 -18.99 -0.36 -7.55
CA GLN A 116 -20.09 -1.04 -6.84
C GLN A 116 -20.99 -1.82 -7.79
N GLN A 117 -21.39 -1.21 -8.91
CA GLN A 117 -22.17 -1.91 -9.93
C GLN A 117 -21.41 -3.08 -10.53
N ARG A 118 -20.11 -2.93 -10.81
CA ARG A 118 -19.28 -4.04 -11.31
C ARG A 118 -19.23 -5.19 -10.31
N ILE A 119 -18.99 -4.93 -9.03
CA ILE A 119 -18.98 -5.95 -7.96
C ILE A 119 -20.29 -6.74 -7.96
N LEU A 120 -21.44 -6.06 -8.06
CA LEU A 120 -22.74 -6.71 -8.11
C LEU A 120 -22.93 -7.57 -9.37
N GLN A 121 -22.40 -7.12 -10.52
CA GLN A 121 -22.47 -7.86 -11.77
C GLN A 121 -21.65 -9.16 -11.77
N VAL A 122 -20.51 -9.18 -11.08
CA VAL A 122 -19.58 -10.34 -11.04
C VAL A 122 -19.58 -11.05 -9.69
N LYS A 123 -20.66 -10.90 -8.92
CA LYS A 123 -20.71 -11.34 -7.52
C LYS A 123 -20.45 -12.84 -7.36
N ASP A 124 -21.06 -13.66 -8.21
CA ASP A 124 -20.98 -15.12 -8.09
C ASP A 124 -19.59 -15.63 -8.50
N GLU A 125 -19.00 -15.06 -9.55
CA GLU A 125 -17.63 -15.33 -9.97
C GLU A 125 -16.61 -14.85 -8.93
N LEU A 126 -16.84 -13.68 -8.34
CA LEU A 126 -16.02 -13.18 -7.23
C LEU A 126 -16.07 -14.14 -6.04
N LEU A 127 -17.26 -14.61 -5.65
CA LEU A 127 -17.38 -15.60 -4.57
C LEU A 127 -16.67 -16.92 -4.91
N ALA A 128 -16.72 -17.38 -6.16
CA ALA A 128 -15.98 -18.56 -6.59
C ALA A 128 -14.46 -18.35 -6.50
N VAL A 129 -13.95 -17.19 -6.94
CA VAL A 129 -12.54 -16.81 -6.79
C VAL A 129 -12.13 -16.80 -5.32
N LEU A 130 -12.91 -16.17 -4.44
CA LEU A 130 -12.58 -16.07 -3.02
C LEU A 130 -12.62 -17.43 -2.30
N LYS A 131 -13.53 -18.33 -2.68
CA LYS A 131 -13.57 -19.71 -2.17
C LYS A 131 -12.36 -20.55 -2.59
N SER A 132 -11.66 -20.18 -3.66
CA SER A 132 -10.48 -20.89 -4.15
C SER A 132 -9.17 -20.49 -3.47
N VAL A 133 -9.23 -19.61 -2.46
CA VAL A 133 -8.06 -19.00 -1.83
C VAL A 133 -8.23 -19.02 -0.30
N PRO A 134 -7.15 -19.28 0.48
CA PRO A 134 -7.23 -19.26 1.94
C PRO A 134 -7.79 -17.93 2.47
N ARG A 135 -8.77 -18.00 3.39
CA ARG A 135 -9.41 -16.80 3.94
C ARG A 135 -8.44 -15.88 4.66
N LYS A 136 -7.41 -16.44 5.31
CA LYS A 136 -6.32 -15.69 5.96
C LYS A 136 -5.55 -14.82 4.96
N LEU A 137 -5.29 -15.32 3.74
CA LEU A 137 -4.67 -14.53 2.66
C LEU A 137 -5.58 -13.38 2.20
N VAL A 138 -6.88 -13.65 2.02
CA VAL A 138 -7.86 -12.59 1.70
C VAL A 138 -7.87 -11.50 2.77
N ARG A 139 -7.78 -11.89 4.05
CA ARG A 139 -7.68 -10.96 5.18
C ARG A 139 -6.45 -10.09 5.12
N ILE A 140 -5.28 -10.67 4.88
CA ILE A 140 -4.00 -9.94 4.79
C ILE A 140 -4.05 -8.89 3.68
N ILE A 141 -4.59 -9.26 2.52
CA ILE A 141 -4.77 -8.33 1.40
C ILE A 141 -5.72 -7.19 1.80
N ALA A 142 -6.88 -7.51 2.37
CA ALA A 142 -7.87 -6.52 2.78
C ALA A 142 -7.34 -5.56 3.85
N VAL A 143 -6.74 -6.10 4.92
CA VAL A 143 -6.26 -5.32 6.08
C VAL A 143 -5.08 -4.42 5.69
N SER A 144 -4.25 -4.81 4.73
CA SER A 144 -3.15 -3.95 4.23
C SER A 144 -3.63 -2.60 3.69
N SER A 145 -4.88 -2.53 3.21
CA SER A 145 -5.50 -1.32 2.67
C SER A 145 -6.02 -0.36 3.74
N ILE A 146 -6.07 -0.78 5.01
CA ILE A 146 -6.57 0.04 6.11
C ILE A 146 -5.52 1.10 6.47
N SER A 147 -5.99 2.33 6.69
CA SER A 147 -5.19 3.42 7.23
C SER A 147 -4.90 3.16 8.71
N PRO A 148 -3.63 3.04 9.14
CA PRO A 148 -3.29 2.80 10.54
C PRO A 148 -3.59 4.02 11.44
N ARG A 149 -3.93 5.18 10.85
CA ARG A 149 -4.22 6.43 11.58
C ARG A 149 -5.67 6.50 12.07
N ASP A 150 -6.61 6.15 11.20
CA ASP A 150 -8.04 6.42 11.41
C ASP A 150 -8.93 5.22 11.07
N GLY A 151 -8.35 4.08 10.68
CA GLY A 151 -9.08 2.87 10.35
C GLY A 151 -9.85 2.95 9.03
N SER A 152 -9.71 4.02 8.26
CA SER A 152 -10.39 4.15 6.97
C SER A 152 -9.85 3.13 5.95
N ILE A 153 -10.75 2.56 5.14
CA ILE A 153 -10.38 1.64 4.06
C ILE A 153 -9.87 2.47 2.87
N SER A 154 -8.68 2.13 2.39
CA SER A 154 -8.06 2.73 1.22
C SER A 154 -7.98 1.73 0.06
N TRP A 155 -7.24 2.08 -0.97
CA TRP A 155 -6.99 1.22 -2.11
C TRP A 155 -6.00 0.12 -1.72
N ILE A 156 -6.26 -1.10 -2.18
CA ILE A 156 -5.28 -2.18 -2.15
C ILE A 156 -4.17 -1.84 -3.14
N ARG A 157 -2.93 -2.09 -2.75
CA ARG A 157 -1.73 -1.85 -3.55
C ARG A 157 -0.75 -2.98 -3.33
N ILE A 158 -0.42 -3.71 -4.39
CA ILE A 158 0.53 -4.83 -4.33
C ILE A 158 1.54 -4.67 -5.48
N PRO A 159 2.82 -4.40 -5.19
CA PRO A 159 3.84 -4.30 -6.23
C PRO A 159 4.01 -5.65 -6.93
N VAL A 160 4.18 -5.67 -8.25
CA VAL A 160 4.41 -6.92 -8.99
C VAL A 160 5.76 -7.53 -8.65
N ASN A 161 6.77 -6.69 -8.47
CA ASN A 161 8.09 -7.13 -8.02
C ASN A 161 8.17 -6.93 -6.51
N GLY A 162 8.31 -8.03 -5.77
CA GLY A 162 8.62 -7.98 -4.35
C GLY A 162 10.03 -7.43 -4.11
N SER A 163 10.32 -7.06 -2.87
CA SER A 163 11.66 -6.69 -2.42
C SER A 163 12.17 -7.67 -1.37
N SER A 164 13.44 -7.55 -0.98
CA SER A 164 13.98 -8.36 0.11
C SER A 164 13.19 -8.15 1.41
N LEU A 165 13.22 -9.12 2.33
CA LEU A 165 12.52 -9.00 3.62
C LEU A 165 13.01 -7.77 4.39
N GLY A 166 14.33 -7.53 4.40
CA GLY A 166 14.94 -6.37 5.07
C GLY A 166 14.50 -5.03 4.47
N ASP A 167 14.44 -4.93 3.14
CA ASP A 167 13.99 -3.71 2.47
C ASP A 167 12.50 -3.46 2.67
N SER A 168 11.68 -4.50 2.55
CA SER A 168 10.23 -4.45 2.78
C SER A 168 9.94 -3.98 4.20
N PHE A 169 10.65 -4.56 5.18
CA PHE A 169 10.57 -4.18 6.58
C PHE A 169 10.95 -2.71 6.80
N LEU A 170 12.14 -2.29 6.34
CA LEU A 170 12.63 -0.93 6.51
C LEU A 170 11.67 0.11 5.91
N ARG A 171 11.22 -0.12 4.67
CA ARG A 171 10.28 0.77 3.97
C ARG A 171 8.97 0.86 4.73
N THR A 172 8.41 -0.28 5.16
CA THR A 172 7.14 -0.29 5.89
C THR A 172 7.26 0.44 7.23
N VAL A 173 8.35 0.24 7.99
CA VAL A 173 8.58 0.98 9.25
C VAL A 173 8.60 2.49 9.00
N LEU A 174 9.33 2.95 7.98
CA LEU A 174 9.40 4.38 7.65
C LEU A 174 8.04 4.94 7.24
N ASP A 175 7.30 4.21 6.41
CA ASP A 175 5.96 4.60 5.97
C ASP A 175 4.99 4.69 7.16
N PHE A 176 5.01 3.72 8.08
CA PHE A 176 4.14 3.74 9.25
C PHE A 176 4.41 4.91 10.18
N LYS A 177 5.68 5.23 10.43
CA LYS A 177 6.05 6.40 11.23
C LYS A 177 5.45 7.69 10.66
N LEU A 178 5.41 7.82 9.33
CA LEU A 178 4.80 8.98 8.67
C LEU A 178 3.28 8.92 8.65
N LEU A 179 2.69 7.73 8.47
CA LEU A 179 1.24 7.56 8.43
C LEU A 179 0.59 7.77 9.79
N LEU A 180 1.23 7.37 10.87
CA LEU A 180 0.69 7.50 12.23
C LEU A 180 0.76 8.94 12.76
N VAL A 181 1.53 9.84 12.13
CA VAL A 181 1.61 11.26 12.49
C VAL A 181 0.78 12.11 11.53
N LYS A 182 -0.04 13.04 12.06
CA LYS A 182 -0.77 13.99 11.22
C LYS A 182 0.23 14.94 10.52
N PRO A 183 0.08 15.21 9.20
CA PRO A 183 0.97 16.12 8.48
C PRO A 183 1.09 17.50 9.12
N GLU A 184 0.00 18.02 9.69
CA GLU A 184 -0.05 19.32 10.36
C GLU A 184 0.76 19.32 11.66
N ASP A 185 0.77 18.20 12.38
CA ASP A 185 1.53 18.04 13.61
C ASP A 185 3.02 17.88 13.29
N LEU A 186 3.35 17.08 12.27
CA LEU A 186 4.73 16.92 11.79
C LEU A 186 5.31 18.26 11.30
N ARG A 187 4.51 19.06 10.58
CA ARG A 187 4.90 20.41 10.14
C ARG A 187 5.15 21.34 11.33
N ARG A 188 4.25 21.35 12.32
CA ARG A 188 4.42 22.16 13.53
C ARG A 188 5.68 21.78 14.31
N ILE A 189 5.94 20.49 14.47
CA ILE A 189 7.14 19.99 15.15
C ILE A 189 8.40 20.35 14.36
N TYR A 190 8.38 20.24 13.03
CA TYR A 190 9.47 20.67 12.17
C TYR A 190 9.80 22.16 12.35
N GLU A 191 8.78 23.03 12.29
CA GLU A 191 8.93 24.48 12.47
C GLU A 191 9.51 24.81 13.86
N SER A 192 9.01 24.16 14.92
CA SER A 192 9.54 24.31 16.28
C SER A 192 10.98 23.79 16.41
N SER A 193 11.30 22.63 15.83
CA SER A 193 12.64 22.04 15.88
C SER A 193 13.67 22.93 15.21
N LYS A 194 13.32 23.47 14.04
CA LYS A 194 14.16 24.44 13.31
C LYS A 194 14.37 25.73 14.10
N ARG A 195 13.31 26.24 14.74
CA ARG A 195 13.38 27.47 15.54
C ARG A 195 14.21 27.31 16.82
N LEU A 196 14.04 26.21 17.54
CA LEU A 196 14.64 26.00 18.87
C LEU A 196 16.05 25.42 18.81
N TYR A 197 16.29 24.48 17.89
CA TYR A 197 17.53 23.68 17.86
C TYR A 197 18.31 23.82 16.55
N GLY A 198 17.76 24.49 15.52
CA GLY A 198 18.37 24.58 14.18
C GLY A 198 18.39 23.26 13.39
N ASN A 199 17.91 22.16 13.98
CA ASN A 199 17.99 20.81 13.43
C ASN A 199 16.63 20.09 13.49
N LEU A 200 16.62 18.78 13.21
CA LEU A 200 15.40 17.94 13.18
C LEU A 200 15.24 17.05 14.42
N SER A 201 15.92 17.33 15.53
CA SER A 201 15.91 16.44 16.70
C SER A 201 14.50 16.15 17.20
N LEU A 202 13.63 17.17 17.36
CA LEU A 202 12.26 16.94 17.82
C LEU A 202 11.42 16.11 16.85
N VAL A 203 11.71 16.20 15.54
CA VAL A 203 11.03 15.39 14.52
C VAL A 203 11.44 13.93 14.71
N PHE A 204 12.73 13.65 14.89
CA PHE A 204 13.22 12.28 15.12
C PHE A 204 12.72 11.70 16.43
N ASP A 205 12.65 12.50 17.49
CA ASP A 205 12.08 12.09 18.78
C ASP A 205 10.62 11.68 18.62
N LYS A 206 9.82 12.48 17.90
CA LYS A 206 8.42 12.15 17.64
C LYS A 206 8.28 10.88 16.80
N LEU A 207 9.10 10.70 15.77
CA LEU A 207 9.06 9.51 14.92
C LEU A 207 9.49 8.23 15.68
N ARG A 208 10.33 8.36 16.71
CA ARG A 208 10.69 7.24 17.59
C ARG A 208 9.56 6.89 18.56
N GLU A 209 8.93 7.90 19.16
CA GLU A 209 7.77 7.72 20.03
C GLU A 209 6.65 6.97 19.31
N VAL A 210 6.36 7.36 18.07
CA VAL A 210 5.28 6.80 17.24
C VAL A 210 5.62 5.40 16.72
N GLU A 211 6.89 5.02 16.65
CA GLU A 211 7.28 3.66 16.24
C GLU A 211 6.69 2.59 17.18
N VAL A 212 6.57 2.90 18.47
CA VAL A 212 5.99 1.98 19.46
C VAL A 212 4.50 1.74 19.20
N GLU A 213 3.81 2.70 18.58
CA GLU A 213 2.39 2.57 18.20
C GLU A 213 2.13 1.51 17.13
N ILE A 214 3.17 1.13 16.37
CA ILE A 214 3.10 0.01 15.42
C ILE A 214 2.68 -1.29 16.12
N TYR A 215 3.07 -1.48 17.38
CA TYR A 215 2.80 -2.70 18.15
C TYR A 215 1.43 -2.74 18.82
N THR A 216 0.56 -1.77 18.55
CA THR A 216 -0.84 -1.91 18.94
C THR A 216 -1.48 -3.00 18.06
N PRO A 217 -2.19 -4.00 18.60
CA PRO A 217 -2.55 -5.22 17.86
C PRO A 217 -3.14 -5.01 16.46
N HIS A 218 -4.14 -4.13 16.33
CA HIS A 218 -4.74 -3.80 15.03
C HIS A 218 -3.79 -3.09 14.05
N ILE A 219 -2.91 -2.20 14.52
CA ILE A 219 -1.90 -1.55 13.68
C ILE A 219 -0.83 -2.56 13.27
N TYR A 220 -0.46 -3.46 14.18
CA TYR A 220 0.51 -4.51 13.93
C TYR A 220 0.03 -5.48 12.84
N GLU A 221 -1.26 -5.78 12.83
CA GLU A 221 -1.89 -6.56 11.77
C GLU A 221 -1.73 -5.91 10.39
N ILE A 222 -1.98 -4.61 10.29
CA ILE A 222 -1.80 -3.83 9.04
C ILE A 222 -0.31 -3.80 8.66
N PHE A 223 0.57 -3.61 9.64
CA PHE A 223 2.02 -3.53 9.47
C PHE A 223 2.60 -4.84 8.91
N ALA A 224 2.32 -5.97 9.56
CA ALA A 224 2.76 -7.28 9.11
C ALA A 224 2.19 -7.62 7.73
N SER A 225 0.91 -7.30 7.49
CA SER A 225 0.26 -7.52 6.19
C SER A 225 0.98 -6.76 5.07
N ARG A 226 1.33 -5.49 5.26
CA ARG A 226 2.03 -4.69 4.23
C ARG A 226 3.43 -5.20 3.93
N ILE A 227 4.14 -5.73 4.93
CA ILE A 227 5.45 -6.36 4.71
C ILE A 227 5.27 -7.61 3.86
N LEU A 228 4.34 -8.51 4.21
CA LEU A 228 4.12 -9.74 3.45
C LEU A 228 3.73 -9.50 1.99
N LEU A 229 2.98 -8.44 1.72
CA LEU A 229 2.57 -8.08 0.36
C LEU A 229 3.66 -7.31 -0.42
N SER A 230 4.76 -6.93 0.23
CA SER A 230 5.88 -6.24 -0.41
C SER A 230 7.15 -7.10 -0.46
N TYR A 231 7.25 -8.10 0.39
CA TYR A 231 8.34 -9.07 0.46
C TYR A 231 8.14 -10.15 -0.61
N GLU A 232 9.21 -10.52 -1.32
CA GLU A 232 9.21 -11.59 -2.34
C GLU A 232 9.10 -13.01 -1.71
N GLY A 233 8.02 -13.25 -0.98
CA GLY A 233 7.69 -14.50 -0.29
C GLY A 233 6.60 -15.33 -0.97
N LYS A 234 6.15 -16.41 -0.31
CA LYS A 234 5.02 -17.23 -0.80
C LYS A 234 3.71 -16.42 -0.77
N MET A 235 3.51 -15.62 0.28
CA MET A 235 2.29 -14.82 0.45
C MET A 235 2.12 -13.77 -0.63
N HIS A 236 3.21 -13.11 -1.02
CA HIS A 236 3.19 -12.14 -2.11
C HIS A 236 2.79 -12.79 -3.44
N ARG A 237 3.37 -13.94 -3.78
CA ARG A 237 3.00 -14.68 -5.01
C ARG A 237 1.52 -15.05 -5.04
N GLU A 238 0.98 -15.59 -3.94
CA GLU A 238 -0.44 -15.94 -3.89
C GLU A 238 -1.35 -14.69 -3.91
N ALA A 239 -0.90 -13.58 -3.33
CA ALA A 239 -1.61 -12.32 -3.43
C ALA A 239 -1.65 -11.82 -4.89
N LEU A 240 -0.54 -11.91 -5.63
CA LEU A 240 -0.52 -11.58 -7.06
C LEU A 240 -1.47 -12.48 -7.86
N ASN A 241 -1.52 -13.79 -7.57
CA ASN A 241 -2.46 -14.72 -8.19
C ASN A 241 -3.92 -14.29 -7.97
N LEU A 242 -4.27 -13.87 -6.74
CA LEU A 242 -5.60 -13.33 -6.46
C LEU A 242 -5.85 -12.01 -7.21
N MET A 243 -4.88 -11.09 -7.23
CA MET A 243 -5.02 -9.82 -7.94
C MET A 243 -5.24 -10.01 -9.45
N GLU A 244 -4.59 -11.00 -10.07
CA GLU A 244 -4.83 -11.35 -11.47
C GLU A 244 -6.26 -11.86 -11.71
N LYS A 245 -6.76 -12.73 -10.84
CA LYS A 245 -8.17 -13.16 -10.87
C LYS A 245 -9.11 -11.96 -10.72
N LEU A 246 -8.83 -11.03 -9.81
CA LEU A 246 -9.61 -9.80 -9.65
C LEU A 246 -9.51 -8.87 -10.88
N CYS A 247 -8.37 -8.83 -11.56
CA CYS A 247 -8.20 -8.12 -12.83
C CYS A 247 -9.11 -8.70 -13.91
N SER A 248 -9.21 -10.04 -14.04
CA SER A 248 -10.11 -10.67 -15.01
C SER A 248 -11.60 -10.36 -14.76
N LEU A 249 -11.97 -10.07 -13.52
CA LEU A 249 -13.32 -9.64 -13.12
C LEU A 249 -13.53 -8.11 -13.26
N GLY A 250 -12.50 -7.37 -13.66
CA GLY A 250 -12.54 -5.91 -13.75
C GLY A 250 -12.62 -5.21 -12.38
N LEU A 251 -12.16 -5.88 -11.32
CA LEU A 251 -12.14 -5.40 -9.93
C LEU A 251 -10.74 -4.95 -9.48
N ALA A 252 -9.73 -5.20 -10.28
CA ALA A 252 -8.38 -4.69 -10.08
C ALA A 252 -7.78 -4.24 -11.41
N LEU A 253 -6.71 -3.45 -11.35
CA LEU A 253 -5.87 -3.13 -12.50
C LEU A 253 -4.40 -3.23 -12.16
N LYS A 254 -3.59 -3.59 -13.17
CA LYS A 254 -2.14 -3.48 -13.14
C LYS A 254 -1.73 -2.15 -13.78
N ILE A 255 -0.93 -1.34 -13.08
CA ILE A 255 -0.43 -0.06 -13.59
C ILE A 255 1.07 0.13 -13.37
N PRO A 256 1.76 0.82 -14.28
CA PRO A 256 3.16 1.16 -14.08
C PRO A 256 3.31 2.26 -13.04
N VAL A 257 4.31 2.11 -12.17
CA VAL A 257 4.66 3.07 -11.13
C VAL A 257 5.94 3.80 -11.53
N TYR A 258 5.96 5.11 -11.30
CA TYR A 258 7.12 5.96 -11.60
C TYR A 258 7.57 6.73 -10.36
N SER A 259 8.89 6.86 -10.22
CA SER A 259 9.52 7.65 -9.17
C SER A 259 9.24 9.15 -9.34
N SER A 260 9.66 9.96 -8.35
CA SER A 260 9.67 11.42 -8.49
C SER A 260 10.61 11.91 -9.59
N SER A 261 11.64 11.15 -9.94
CA SER A 261 12.57 11.44 -11.03
C SER A 261 12.03 11.04 -12.41
N GLY A 262 10.92 10.29 -12.49
CA GLY A 262 10.35 9.80 -13.76
C GLY A 262 10.95 8.46 -14.23
N GLU A 263 11.64 7.74 -13.35
CA GLU A 263 12.12 6.38 -13.58
C GLU A 263 10.99 5.38 -13.36
N TYR A 264 10.91 4.35 -14.21
CA TYR A 264 9.97 3.25 -14.03
C TYR A 264 10.43 2.38 -12.87
N LEU A 265 9.57 2.18 -11.88
CA LEU A 265 9.86 1.42 -10.67
C LEU A 265 9.33 -0.02 -10.72
N GLY A 266 8.55 -0.36 -11.74
CA GLY A 266 7.80 -1.61 -11.83
C GLY A 266 6.30 -1.36 -11.91
N ASP A 267 5.55 -2.44 -11.99
CA ASP A 267 4.09 -2.41 -12.00
C ASP A 267 3.53 -2.64 -10.58
N GLU A 268 2.30 -2.20 -10.36
CA GLU A 268 1.52 -2.43 -9.14
C GLU A 268 0.10 -2.85 -9.50
N TYR A 269 -0.43 -3.87 -8.82
CA TYR A 269 -1.87 -4.14 -8.82
C TYR A 269 -2.57 -3.23 -7.84
N LYS A 270 -3.68 -2.63 -8.29
CA LYS A 270 -4.56 -1.80 -7.49
C LYS A 270 -5.99 -2.31 -7.51
N ALA A 271 -6.68 -2.21 -6.38
CA ALA A 271 -8.13 -2.36 -6.30
C ALA A 271 -8.72 -1.25 -5.43
N SER A 272 -10.00 -0.93 -5.68
CA SER A 272 -10.67 0.18 -4.98
C SER A 272 -11.02 -0.14 -3.53
N PRO A 273 -11.39 0.88 -2.72
CA PRO A 273 -11.86 0.67 -1.35
C PRO A 273 -13.10 -0.23 -1.25
N GLU A 274 -13.98 -0.25 -2.26
CA GLU A 274 -15.15 -1.13 -2.29
C GLU A 274 -14.76 -2.60 -2.43
N VAL A 275 -13.76 -2.88 -3.27
CA VAL A 275 -13.22 -4.24 -3.40
C VAL A 275 -12.57 -4.64 -2.07
N ALA A 276 -11.74 -3.77 -1.50
CA ALA A 276 -11.14 -3.99 -0.19
C ALA A 276 -12.19 -4.25 0.91
N HIS A 277 -13.29 -3.50 0.91
CA HIS A 277 -14.40 -3.68 1.84
C HIS A 277 -15.05 -5.06 1.67
N VAL A 278 -15.31 -5.51 0.43
CA VAL A 278 -15.86 -6.85 0.18
C VAL A 278 -14.92 -7.95 0.66
N LEU A 279 -13.62 -7.82 0.39
CA LEU A 279 -12.61 -8.77 0.88
C LEU A 279 -12.60 -8.81 2.41
N LEU A 280 -12.63 -7.64 3.07
CA LEU A 280 -12.63 -7.53 4.52
C LEU A 280 -13.87 -8.18 5.15
N GLN A 281 -15.06 -7.95 4.58
CA GLN A 281 -16.30 -8.57 5.03
C GLN A 281 -16.24 -10.09 4.89
N TYR A 282 -15.79 -10.58 3.74
CA TYR A 282 -15.63 -12.01 3.47
C TYR A 282 -14.68 -12.69 4.47
N SER A 283 -13.59 -12.02 4.83
CA SER A 283 -12.55 -12.57 5.70
C SER A 283 -12.74 -12.25 7.19
N SER A 284 -13.75 -11.45 7.56
CA SER A 284 -13.93 -10.93 8.93
C SER A 284 -13.91 -11.97 10.06
N PRO A 285 -14.41 -13.21 9.91
CA PRO A 285 -14.38 -14.20 11.00
C PRO A 285 -12.98 -14.79 11.26
N THR A 286 -12.02 -14.50 10.39
CA THR A 286 -10.70 -15.13 10.40
C THR A 286 -9.76 -14.35 11.33
N SER A 287 -9.11 -15.01 12.29
CA SER A 287 -8.07 -14.43 13.13
C SER A 287 -6.69 -14.56 12.48
N LEU A 288 -5.84 -13.55 12.69
CA LEU A 288 -4.41 -13.59 12.33
C LEU A 288 -3.49 -13.68 13.56
N GLU A 289 -4.03 -13.90 14.76
CA GLU A 289 -3.25 -13.81 16.01
C GLU A 289 -2.01 -14.71 16.03
N ASP A 290 -2.16 -15.99 15.65
CA ASP A 290 -1.05 -16.95 15.64
C ASP A 290 0.05 -16.53 14.65
N PHE A 291 -0.37 -16.03 13.50
CA PHE A 291 0.53 -15.45 12.50
C PHE A 291 1.28 -14.24 13.06
N LEU A 292 0.59 -13.32 13.73
CA LEU A 292 1.22 -12.10 14.27
C LEU A 292 2.26 -12.41 15.34
N LYS A 293 2.03 -13.44 16.17
CA LYS A 293 3.02 -13.90 17.16
C LYS A 293 4.28 -14.46 16.49
N ALA A 294 4.13 -15.29 15.46
CA ALA A 294 5.26 -15.82 14.70
C ALA A 294 6.03 -14.71 13.95
N PHE A 295 5.30 -13.77 13.34
CA PHE A 295 5.88 -12.64 12.63
C PHE A 295 6.64 -11.68 13.58
N LEU A 296 6.15 -11.49 14.80
CA LEU A 296 6.81 -10.67 15.83
C LEU A 296 8.23 -11.14 16.12
N ALA A 297 8.47 -12.45 16.17
CA ALA A 297 9.82 -12.97 16.36
C ALA A 297 10.77 -12.56 15.23
N ALA A 298 10.31 -12.59 13.98
CA ALA A 298 11.09 -12.15 12.83
C ALA A 298 11.34 -10.63 12.84
N ASP A 299 10.30 -9.82 13.13
CA ASP A 299 10.40 -8.36 13.28
C ASP A 299 11.47 -7.97 14.32
N LEU A 300 11.43 -8.59 15.51
CA LEU A 300 12.41 -8.30 16.56
C LEU A 300 13.85 -8.61 16.14
N LEU A 301 14.07 -9.70 15.39
CA LEU A 301 15.39 -10.01 14.83
C LEU A 301 15.82 -8.99 13.76
N LEU A 302 14.91 -8.60 12.87
CA LEU A 302 15.19 -7.58 11.85
C LEU A 302 15.52 -6.21 12.48
N LYS A 303 14.86 -5.84 13.58
CA LYS A 303 15.22 -4.63 14.35
C LYS A 303 16.56 -4.73 15.04
N ALA A 304 16.87 -5.88 15.64
CA ALA A 304 18.15 -6.13 16.28
C ALA A 304 19.31 -6.09 15.28
N LEU A 305 19.11 -6.63 14.06
CA LEU A 305 20.06 -6.55 12.95
C LEU A 305 20.40 -5.09 12.58
N GLN A 306 19.42 -4.20 12.63
CA GLN A 306 19.64 -2.77 12.38
C GLN A 306 20.25 -2.02 13.57
N ARG A 307 20.54 -2.70 14.69
CA ARG A 307 21.02 -2.12 15.96
C ARG A 307 20.07 -1.06 16.53
N LYS A 308 18.76 -1.23 16.30
CA LYS A 308 17.71 -0.27 16.69
C LYS A 308 16.78 -0.77 17.79
N LEU A 309 17.02 -1.96 18.35
CA LEU A 309 16.15 -2.53 19.37
C LEU A 309 16.61 -2.14 20.77
N ALA A 310 15.93 -1.19 21.41
CA ALA A 310 16.12 -0.90 22.84
C ALA A 310 15.25 -1.83 23.70
N LYS A 311 15.73 -2.23 24.88
CA LYS A 311 15.00 -3.14 25.78
C LYS A 311 13.67 -2.56 26.23
N GLY A 312 13.60 -1.26 26.53
CA GLY A 312 12.36 -0.59 26.90
C GLY A 312 11.31 -0.60 25.78
N GLU A 313 11.75 -0.46 24.52
CA GLU A 313 10.87 -0.55 23.35
C GLU A 313 10.37 -1.98 23.13
N LEU A 314 11.26 -2.97 23.26
CA LEU A 314 10.91 -4.39 23.22
C LEU A 314 9.83 -4.70 24.26
N LEU A 315 10.04 -4.37 25.54
CA LEU A 315 9.09 -4.70 26.61
C LEU A 315 7.71 -4.05 26.40
N ARG A 316 7.69 -2.81 25.91
CA ARG A 316 6.42 -2.15 25.54
C ARG A 316 5.72 -2.87 24.38
N ALA A 317 6.47 -3.26 23.35
CA ALA A 317 5.94 -4.02 22.21
C ALA A 317 5.34 -5.37 22.66
N LEU A 318 6.10 -6.13 23.46
CA LEU A 318 5.66 -7.42 24.01
C LEU A 318 4.39 -7.28 24.85
N GLY A 319 4.35 -6.28 25.75
CA GLY A 319 3.18 -6.01 26.59
C GLY A 319 1.92 -5.69 25.78
N ARG A 320 2.03 -4.98 24.65
CA ARG A 320 0.89 -4.70 23.76
C ARG A 320 0.44 -5.91 22.95
N MET A 321 1.38 -6.80 22.62
CA MET A 321 1.12 -8.02 21.85
C MET A 321 0.77 -9.23 22.72
N GLY A 322 0.71 -9.07 24.05
CA GLY A 322 0.40 -10.15 24.97
C GLY A 322 1.47 -11.25 25.06
N VAL A 323 2.72 -10.92 24.72
CA VAL A 323 3.86 -11.86 24.77
C VAL A 323 4.65 -11.61 26.05
N SER A 324 5.02 -12.66 26.77
CA SER A 324 5.80 -12.51 28.00
C SER A 324 7.28 -12.25 27.70
N GLU A 325 7.97 -11.49 28.57
CA GLU A 325 9.44 -11.34 28.48
C GLU A 325 10.14 -12.71 28.60
N THR A 326 9.55 -13.63 29.38
CA THR A 326 10.06 -15.00 29.57
C THR A 326 10.12 -15.78 28.25
N GLU A 327 9.10 -15.69 27.41
CA GLU A 327 9.12 -16.33 26.08
C GLU A 327 10.26 -15.80 25.21
N VAL A 328 10.48 -14.47 25.23
CA VAL A 328 11.58 -13.86 24.49
C VAL A 328 12.93 -14.27 25.05
N LYS A 329 13.08 -14.36 26.38
CA LYS A 329 14.31 -14.87 27.00
C LYS A 329 14.64 -16.29 26.55
N ILE A 330 13.64 -17.17 26.50
CA ILE A 330 13.81 -18.54 26.03
C ILE A 330 14.26 -18.55 24.57
N ALA A 331 13.58 -17.79 23.70
CA ALA A 331 13.92 -17.71 22.29
C ALA A 331 15.35 -17.18 22.06
N VAL A 332 15.73 -16.09 22.75
CA VAL A 332 17.09 -15.51 22.66
C VAL A 332 18.15 -16.49 23.17
N ASN A 333 17.87 -17.27 24.21
CA ASN A 333 18.80 -18.29 24.70
C ASN A 333 19.00 -19.43 23.69
N ILE A 334 17.95 -19.84 22.97
CA ILE A 334 18.07 -20.81 21.87
C ILE A 334 18.95 -20.25 20.75
N LEU A 335 18.76 -18.98 20.36
CA LEU A 335 19.59 -18.32 19.35
C LEU A 335 21.04 -18.13 19.82
N HIS A 336 21.25 -17.86 21.10
CA HIS A 336 22.58 -17.80 21.69
C HIS A 336 23.31 -19.13 21.64
N ALA A 337 22.62 -20.24 21.94
CA ALA A 337 23.19 -21.58 21.83
C ALA A 337 23.59 -21.94 20.38
N LYS A 338 22.90 -21.36 19.39
CA LYS A 338 23.25 -21.44 17.96
C LYS A 338 24.37 -20.47 17.53
N GLY A 339 24.88 -19.64 18.43
CA GLY A 339 25.90 -18.62 18.12
C GLY A 339 25.38 -17.41 17.34
N ILE A 340 24.07 -17.22 17.26
CA ILE A 340 23.44 -16.14 16.47
C ILE A 340 23.39 -14.83 17.25
N THR A 341 23.08 -14.91 18.55
CA THR A 341 22.93 -13.73 19.42
C THR A 341 23.76 -13.86 20.70
N SER A 342 23.96 -12.74 21.40
CA SER A 342 24.32 -12.77 22.81
C SER A 342 23.21 -13.40 23.65
N LYS A 343 23.51 -13.71 24.92
CA LYS A 343 22.47 -13.95 25.93
C LYS A 343 21.58 -12.72 26.08
N TYR A 344 20.37 -12.96 26.58
CA TYR A 344 19.46 -11.87 26.95
C TYR A 344 20.09 -11.00 28.04
N ASN A 345 20.02 -9.69 27.86
CA ASN A 345 20.61 -8.69 28.73
C ASN A 345 19.67 -8.36 29.90
N GLU A 346 19.74 -9.18 30.95
CA GLU A 346 18.89 -8.98 32.14
C GLU A 346 19.22 -7.70 32.90
N ARG A 347 20.52 -7.34 32.99
CA ARG A 347 21.00 -6.20 33.78
C ARG A 347 20.88 -4.86 33.05
N GLY A 348 20.70 -4.87 31.74
CA GLY A 348 20.59 -3.66 30.92
C GLY A 348 19.35 -2.84 31.25
N GLY A 349 19.51 -1.52 31.25
CA GLY A 349 18.43 -0.56 31.41
C GLY A 349 17.58 -0.41 30.12
N PRO A 350 16.55 0.45 30.14
CA PRO A 350 15.62 0.62 29.02
C PRO A 350 16.27 0.98 27.67
N GLU A 351 17.34 1.78 27.71
CA GLU A 351 18.08 2.23 26.52
C GLU A 351 19.13 1.21 26.04
N SER A 352 19.38 0.15 26.82
CA SER A 352 20.33 -0.90 26.43
C SER A 352 19.70 -1.87 25.43
N PRO A 353 20.47 -2.47 24.52
CA PRO A 353 19.95 -3.56 23.69
C PRO A 353 19.57 -4.76 24.56
N PRO A 354 18.45 -5.44 24.28
CA PRO A 354 18.03 -6.64 25.02
C PRO A 354 18.91 -7.84 24.67
N PHE A 355 19.53 -7.85 23.49
CA PHE A 355 20.57 -8.78 23.04
C PHE A 355 21.28 -8.18 21.83
N ILE A 356 22.43 -8.74 21.45
CA ILE A 356 23.23 -8.29 20.31
C ILE A 356 23.30 -9.42 19.27
N ILE A 357 23.21 -9.09 17.99
CA ILE A 357 23.45 -10.04 16.90
C ILE A 357 24.96 -10.30 16.79
N LEU A 358 25.36 -11.56 16.90
CA LEU A 358 26.76 -12.01 16.75
C LEU A 358 27.04 -12.50 15.32
N ASN A 359 26.02 -13.03 14.63
CA ASN A 359 26.11 -13.50 13.26
C ASN A 359 24.92 -12.95 12.45
N GLU A 360 25.17 -11.92 11.65
CA GLU A 360 24.13 -11.21 10.88
C GLU A 360 23.49 -12.10 9.80
N ASP A 361 24.27 -12.94 9.11
CA ASP A 361 23.79 -13.83 8.05
C ASP A 361 22.89 -14.95 8.58
N GLU A 362 23.25 -15.56 9.72
CA GLU A 362 22.42 -16.57 10.37
C GLU A 362 21.16 -15.95 10.99
N ALA A 363 21.25 -14.73 11.55
CA ALA A 363 20.09 -14.02 12.08
C ALA A 363 19.08 -13.67 10.97
N LEU A 364 19.56 -13.20 9.81
CA LEU A 364 18.70 -12.95 8.65
C LEU A 364 18.05 -14.25 8.15
N ARG A 365 18.82 -15.35 8.07
CA ARG A 365 18.28 -16.67 7.70
C ARG A 365 17.22 -17.16 8.68
N GLU A 366 17.41 -16.96 9.99
CA GLU A 366 16.42 -17.35 10.99
C GLU A 366 15.15 -16.48 10.89
N ALA A 367 15.30 -15.17 10.67
CA ALA A 367 14.15 -14.29 10.41
C ALA A 367 13.35 -14.74 9.16
N LEU A 368 14.04 -15.10 8.08
CA LEU A 368 13.40 -15.64 6.88
C LEU A 368 12.65 -16.96 7.16
N LYS A 369 13.24 -17.89 7.93
CA LYS A 369 12.56 -19.13 8.32
C LYS A 369 11.30 -18.87 9.12
N LEU A 370 11.35 -17.94 10.07
CA LEU A 370 10.19 -17.55 10.89
C LEU A 370 9.07 -16.97 10.02
N VAL A 371 9.41 -16.08 9.08
CA VAL A 371 8.44 -15.56 8.10
C VAL A 371 7.87 -16.70 7.25
N SER A 372 8.71 -17.57 6.68
CA SER A 372 8.24 -18.69 5.85
C SER A 372 7.33 -19.65 6.61
N ALA A 373 7.63 -19.96 7.88
CA ALA A 373 6.74 -20.76 8.73
C ALA A 373 5.40 -20.05 8.97
N ALA A 374 5.42 -18.73 9.16
CA ALA A 374 4.22 -17.93 9.30
C ALA A 374 3.39 -17.89 8.00
N GLU A 375 4.03 -17.81 6.83
CA GLU A 375 3.37 -17.93 5.52
C GLU A 375 2.73 -19.31 5.32
N GLU A 376 3.41 -20.38 5.73
CA GLU A 376 2.90 -21.76 5.62
C GLU A 376 1.65 -21.99 6.47
N ALA A 377 1.59 -21.42 7.68
CA ALA A 377 0.40 -21.48 8.53
C ALA A 377 -0.81 -20.70 7.95
N ILE A 378 -0.58 -19.79 7.00
CA ILE A 378 -1.65 -19.07 6.31
C ILE A 378 -2.12 -19.82 5.06
N ILE A 379 -1.17 -20.37 4.29
CA ILE A 379 -1.45 -20.97 2.99
C ILE A 379 -1.87 -22.44 3.12
N GLY A 380 -1.37 -23.15 4.12
CA GLY A 380 -1.57 -24.59 4.32
C GLY A 380 -2.79 -25.00 5.13
N GLU A 381 -3.65 -24.06 5.54
CA GLU A 381 -4.95 -24.38 6.15
C GLU A 381 -6.02 -24.49 5.05
N ASP A 382 -6.42 -25.72 4.74
CA ASP A 382 -7.61 -26.06 3.93
C ASP A 382 -8.92 -25.90 4.72
#